data_AF-A0A4D4JN20-F1
#
_entry.id   AF-A0A4D4JN20-F1
#
_cell.length_a   1.000
_cell.length_b   1.000
_cell.length_c   1.000
_cell.angle_alpha   90.00
_cell.angle_beta   90.00
_cell.angle_gamma   90.00
#
_symmetry.space_group_name_H-M   'P 1'
#
loop_
_entity.id
_entity.type
_entity.pdbx_description
1 polymer ?
#
loop_
_entity_poly.entity_id
_entity_poly.type
_entity_poly.pdbx_seq_one_letter_code
_entity_poly.pdbx_strand_id
1 'polypeptide(L)' 'MKFDVRYYLVAILFILFDLEIAFLFPWAVTLHEVGMAGFVAVVIFLAILVVGFAYEWKKGALDWE' A
#
# COMPACT_ATOMS: atom_id res chain seq x y z
N MET A 1 -18.43 -22.49 11.16
CA MET A 1 -17.26 -22.10 10.34
C MET A 1 -16.57 -20.94 11.04
N LYS A 2 -15.37 -21.14 11.60
CA LYS A 2 -14.55 -20.01 12.06
C LYS A 2 -13.85 -19.48 10.81
N PHE A 3 -14.35 -18.37 10.27
CA PHE A 3 -13.59 -17.66 9.25
C PHE A 3 -12.31 -17.16 9.91
N ASP A 4 -11.18 -17.59 9.37
CA ASP A 4 -9.89 -17.15 9.87
C ASP A 4 -9.76 -15.65 9.57
N VAL A 5 -9.42 -14.86 10.60
CA VAL A 5 -9.27 -13.40 10.49
C VAL A 5 -8.24 -13.04 9.40
N ARG A 6 -7.34 -13.98 9.10
CA ARG A 6 -6.35 -13.90 8.01
C ARG A 6 -6.96 -13.56 6.65
N TYR A 7 -8.10 -14.14 6.28
CA TYR A 7 -8.75 -13.84 4.99
C TYR A 7 -9.26 -12.39 4.89
N TYR A 8 -9.73 -11.84 6.01
CA TYR A 8 -10.16 -10.46 6.09
C TYR A 8 -8.98 -9.50 5.99
N LEU A 9 -7.85 -9.83 6.63
CA LEU A 9 -6.62 -9.03 6.53
C LEU A 9 -6.09 -8.98 5.10
N VAL A 10 -6.05 -10.13 4.40
CA VAL A 10 -5.67 -10.16 2.97
C VAL A 10 -6.61 -9.32 2.11
N ALA A 11 -7.92 -9.33 2.37
CA ALA A 11 -8.88 -8.50 1.63
C ALA A 11 -8.67 -7.00 1.89
N ILE A 12 -8.41 -6.59 3.14
CA ILE A 12 -8.09 -5.20 3.45
C ILE A 12 -6.79 -4.78 2.75
N LEU A 13 -5.73 -5.58 2.87
CA LEU A 13 -4.45 -5.33 2.21
C LEU A 13 -4.63 -5.17 0.70
N PHE A 14 -5.41 -6.04 0.07
CA PHE A 14 -5.71 -5.94 -1.36
C PHE A 14 -6.42 -4.62 -1.71
N ILE A 15 -7.44 -4.22 -0.94
CA ILE A 15 -8.14 -2.94 -1.17
C ILE A 15 -7.20 -1.76 -0.97
N LEU A 16 -6.32 -1.82 0.02
CA LEU A 16 -5.37 -0.76 0.34
C LEU A 16 -4.36 -0.60 -0.80
N PHE A 17 -3.74 -1.69 -1.25
CA PHE A 17 -2.83 -1.68 -2.40
C PHE A 17 -3.51 -1.24 -3.71
N ASP A 18 -4.76 -1.64 -3.97
CA ASP A 18 -5.50 -1.21 -5.16
C ASP A 18 -5.74 0.31 -5.14
N LEU A 19 -6.12 0.84 -3.98
CA LEU A 19 -6.30 2.28 -3.76
C LEU A 19 -4.98 3.06 -3.96
N GLU A 20 -3.86 2.53 -3.49
CA GLU A 20 -2.54 3.14 -3.70
C GLU A 20 -2.19 3.28 -5.17
N ILE A 21 -2.40 2.22 -5.95
CA ILE A 21 -2.17 2.23 -7.39
C ILE A 21 -3.07 3.28 -8.05
N ALA A 22 -4.33 3.38 -7.65
CA ALA A 22 -5.25 4.41 -8.14
C ALA A 22 -4.72 5.84 -7.88
N PHE A 23 -4.01 6.09 -6.78
CA PHE A 23 -3.35 7.37 -6.51
C PHE A 23 -2.05 7.57 -7.30
N LEU A 24 -1.31 6.50 -7.61
CA LEU A 24 -0.09 6.58 -8.41
C LEU A 24 -0.39 6.90 -9.88
N PHE A 25 -1.55 6.50 -10.42
CA PHE A 25 -1.91 6.75 -11.82
C PHE A 25 -1.95 8.24 -12.20
N PRO A 26 -2.71 9.12 -11.51
CA PRO A 26 -2.72 10.55 -11.81
C PRO A 26 -1.35 11.19 -11.68
N TRP A 27 -0.56 10.78 -10.68
CA TRP A 27 0.81 11.26 -10.51
C TRP A 27 1.72 10.84 -11.68
N ALA A 28 1.62 9.59 -12.12
CA ALA A 28 2.40 9.08 -13.26
C ALA A 28 2.06 9.81 -14.56
N VAL A 29 0.79 10.16 -14.76
CA VAL A 29 0.33 10.92 -15.95
C VAL A 29 0.80 12.38 -15.91
N THR A 30 0.86 12.99 -14.72
CA THR A 30 1.23 14.41 -14.53
C THR A 30 2.69 14.61 -14.11
N LEU A 31 3.53 13.58 -14.22
CA LEU A 31 4.89 13.56 -13.68
C LEU A 31 5.76 14.74 -14.17
N HIS A 32 5.55 15.20 -15.41
CA HIS A 32 6.23 16.37 -15.97
C HIS A 32 5.75 17.71 -15.41
N GLU A 33 4.52 17.80 -14.90
CA GLU A 33 3.91 19.04 -14.39
C GLU A 33 4.21 19.25 -12.90
N VAL A 34 4.21 18.18 -12.10
CA VAL A 34 4.40 18.27 -10.64
C VAL A 34 5.88 18.42 -10.24
N GLY A 35 6.80 18.06 -11.14
CA GLY A 35 8.25 18.22 -10.94
C GLY A 35 8.79 17.51 -9.69
N MET A 36 9.88 18.04 -9.13
CA MET A 36 10.59 17.42 -8.00
C MET A 36 9.73 17.32 -6.72
N ALA A 37 8.82 18.27 -6.50
CA ALA A 37 7.92 18.25 -5.34
C ALA A 37 6.96 17.05 -5.41
N GLY A 38 6.39 16.77 -6.58
CA GLY A 38 5.54 15.60 -6.80
C GLY A 38 6.30 14.29 -6.65
N PHE A 39 7.56 14.24 -7.10
CA PHE A 39 8.41 13.08 -6.91
C PHE A 39 8.66 12.78 -5.43
N VAL A 40 9.06 13.78 -4.65
CA VAL A 40 9.28 13.62 -3.19
C VAL A 40 7.99 13.20 -2.48
N ALA A 41 6.85 13.78 -2.86
CA ALA A 41 5.56 13.42 -2.27
C ALA A 41 5.24 11.92 -2.49
N VAL A 42 5.47 11.40 -3.69
CA VAL A 42 5.24 9.97 -3.98
C VAL A 42 6.24 9.06 -3.31
N VAL A 43 7.51 9.46 -3.21
CA VAL A 43 8.51 8.69 -2.44
C VAL A 43 8.10 8.58 -0.97
N ILE A 44 7.64 9.67 -0.36
CA ILE A 44 7.14 9.66 1.03
C ILE A 44 5.89 8.80 1.15
N PHE A 45 4.95 8.92 0.21
CA PHE A 45 3.74 8.10 0.17
C PHE A 45 4.07 6.60 0.14
N LEU A 46 4.94 6.18 -0.79
CA LEU A 46 5.41 4.80 -0.89
C LEU A 46 6.17 4.33 0.37
N ALA A 47 6.98 5.19 0.98
CA ALA A 47 7.71 4.84 2.20
C ALA A 47 6.77 4.53 3.37
N ILE A 48 5.70 5.31 3.54
CA ILE A 48 4.68 5.08 4.58
C ILE A 48 4.01 3.71 4.38
N LEU A 49 3.71 3.38 3.13
CA LEU A 49 3.05 2.12 2.76
C LEU A 49 3.94 0.91 3.03
N VAL A 50 5.21 0.98 2.64
CA VAL A 50 6.19 -0.07 2.93
C VAL A 50 6.33 -0.28 4.44
N VAL A 51 6.29 0.79 5.24
CA VAL A 51 6.33 0.68 6.70
C VAL A 51 5.06 0.01 7.26
N GLY A 52 3.88 0.38 6.75
CA GLY A 52 2.61 -0.26 7.12
C GLY A 52 2.60 -1.75 6.79
N PHE A 53 3.00 -2.10 5.57
CA PHE A 53 3.10 -3.48 5.10
C PHE A 53 4.12 -4.29 5.91
N ALA A 54 5.31 -3.72 6.19
CA ALA A 54 6.33 -4.38 7.00
C ALA A 54 5.85 -4.61 8.45
N TYR A 55 5.04 -3.71 8.99
CA TYR A 55 4.42 -3.89 10.32
C TYR A 55 3.43 -5.06 10.32
N GLU A 56 2.54 -5.15 9.33
CA GLU A 56 1.57 -6.24 9.23
C GLU A 56 2.26 -7.59 9.01
N TRP A 57 3.31 -7.63 8.18
CA TRP A 57 4.14 -8.82 8.00
C TRP A 57 4.76 -9.26 9.32
N LYS A 58 5.42 -8.35 10.04
CA LYS A 58 6.07 -8.69 11.32
C LYS A 58 5.08 -9.15 12.40
N LYS A 59 3.82 -8.74 12.30
CA LYS A 59 2.75 -9.17 13.22
C LYS A 59 2.22 -10.59 12.91
N GLY A 60 2.72 -11.25 11.86
CA GLY A 60 2.33 -12.61 11.49
C GLY A 60 0.95 -12.69 10.83
N ALA A 61 0.42 -11.56 10.33
CA ALA A 61 -0.86 -11.54 9.61
C ALA A 61 -0.83 -12.33 8.30
N LEU A 62 0.38 -12.57 7.77
CA LEU A 62 0.68 -13.20 6.48
C LEU A 62 1.40 -14.54 6.60
N ASP A 63 1.59 -15.09 7.81
CA ASP A 63 2.27 -16.39 7.98
C ASP A 63 1.28 -17.55 7.81
N TRP A 64 1.67 -18.53 6.97
CA TRP A 64 0.83 -19.63 6.49
C TRP A 64 1.16 -20.96 7.16
N GLU A 65 1.44 -20.95 8.48
CA GLU A 65 1.42 -22.15 9.33
C GLU A 65 0.14 -22.25 10.17
#